data_AF-A0A1I1S400-F1
#
_entry.id   AF-A0A1I1S400-F1
#
_cell.length_a   1.000
_cell.length_b   1.000
_cell.length_c   1.000
_cell.angle_alpha   90.00
_cell.angle_beta   90.00
_cell.angle_gamma   90.00
#
_symmetry.space_group_name_H-M   'P 1'
#
loop_
_entity.id
_entity.type
_entity.pdbx_description
1 polymer ?
#
loop_
_entity_poly.entity_id
_entity_poly.type
_entity_poly.pdbx_seq_one_letter_code
_entity_poly.pdbx_strand_id
1 'polypeptide(L)'
;MSIFNKVLSSVGIGAAKVDTVLEYSEVEPGGEISGVVKIVGGKVEQNINKIDLDVICNYTVEVEREDSDGNEETVTKVKKYKLTSYKIKEAFTIQPKEKIDIPFSFELSQDAPLSVGQSKTWIDTNLDIERALDKSDKDYLHVSANDLQQAVIDALEELGFRLYEADCEGIESASFSRLPFVQELEFKTISGDFHGKFDEVEVVFFARGEQLEVVFEIDRKSKGLMGFFKEAMDLDESNARLVVTEDDIDDLEDSIYEILENNM
;
A
#
# COMPACT_ATOMS: atom_id res chain seq x y z
N MET A 1 46.65 9.88 -3.32
CA MET A 1 45.57 9.33 -2.46
C MET A 1 45.90 7.90 -2.08
N SER A 2 45.52 7.45 -0.87
CA SER A 2 45.88 6.13 -0.35
C SER A 2 44.88 5.05 -0.80
N ILE A 3 45.38 3.92 -1.29
CA ILE A 3 44.59 2.72 -1.68
C ILE A 3 43.65 2.29 -0.54
N PHE A 4 44.08 2.49 0.71
CA PHE A 4 43.31 2.17 1.92
C PHE A 4 41.94 2.86 1.97
N ASN A 5 41.83 4.12 1.54
CA ASN A 5 40.54 4.83 1.58
C ASN A 5 39.54 4.28 0.55
N LYS A 6 40.03 3.81 -0.62
CA LYS A 6 39.18 3.17 -1.64
C LYS A 6 38.64 1.82 -1.19
N VAL A 7 39.48 1.03 -0.50
CA VAL A 7 39.10 -0.29 0.04
C VAL A 7 38.11 -0.14 1.20
N LEU A 8 38.25 0.89 2.05
CA LEU A 8 37.29 1.13 3.14
C LEU A 8 35.93 1.63 2.62
N SER A 9 35.91 2.48 1.59
CA SER A 9 34.66 2.97 1.01
C SER A 9 33.89 1.87 0.28
N SER A 10 34.57 0.90 -0.35
CA SER A 10 33.89 -0.26 -0.99
C SER A 10 33.19 -1.17 0.03
N VAL A 11 33.66 -1.21 1.28
CA VAL A 11 33.01 -1.93 2.40
C VAL A 11 31.99 -1.04 3.12
N GLY A 12 31.70 0.16 2.60
CA GLY A 12 30.67 1.08 3.10
C GLY A 12 31.14 2.12 4.12
N ILE A 13 32.41 2.10 4.55
CA ILE A 13 32.96 3.08 5.51
C ILE A 13 33.36 4.36 4.79
N GLY A 14 32.60 5.44 5.01
CA GLY A 14 32.84 6.73 4.36
C GLY A 14 32.48 6.73 2.87
N ALA A 15 31.54 5.87 2.48
CA ALA A 15 30.87 5.94 1.18
C ALA A 15 29.92 7.15 1.12
N ALA A 16 29.41 7.42 -0.08
CA ALA A 16 28.33 8.37 -0.30
C ALA A 16 27.10 8.03 0.56
N LYS A 17 26.23 9.01 0.73
CA LYS A 17 24.94 8.88 1.42
C LYS A 17 23.83 9.35 0.49
N VAL A 18 22.66 8.76 0.65
CA VAL A 18 21.42 9.15 -0.03
C VAL A 18 20.38 9.45 1.04
N ASP A 19 19.52 10.42 0.77
CA ASP A 19 18.43 10.90 1.63
C ASP A 19 17.34 11.43 0.69
N THR A 20 16.18 10.79 0.68
CA THR A 20 15.04 11.20 -0.14
C THR A 20 14.17 12.13 0.69
N VAL A 21 13.89 13.32 0.15
CA VAL A 21 13.06 14.32 0.83
C VAL A 21 11.82 14.54 0.00
N LEU A 22 10.69 14.09 0.51
CA LEU A 22 9.38 14.28 -0.10
C LEU A 22 8.90 15.73 0.08
N GLU A 23 8.21 16.25 -0.93
CA GLU A 23 7.54 17.55 -0.81
C GLU A 23 6.38 17.47 0.18
N TYR A 24 5.57 16.42 0.06
CA TYR A 24 4.49 16.05 0.97
C TYR A 24 4.59 14.56 1.30
N SER A 25 4.30 14.20 2.55
CA SER A 25 4.24 12.80 2.97
C SER A 25 2.88 12.16 2.73
N GLU A 26 1.86 12.95 2.40
CA GLU A 26 0.49 12.50 2.13
C GLU A 26 0.22 12.49 0.63
N VAL A 27 -0.43 11.44 0.14
CA VAL A 27 -0.74 11.24 -1.28
C VAL A 27 -1.94 10.30 -1.42
N GLU A 28 -2.79 10.53 -2.42
CA GLU A 28 -3.91 9.63 -2.71
C GLU A 28 -3.53 8.55 -3.75
N PRO A 29 -4.24 7.42 -3.84
CA PRO A 29 -4.06 6.48 -4.95
C PRO A 29 -4.23 7.18 -6.30
N GLY A 30 -3.22 7.06 -7.18
CA GLY A 30 -3.17 7.80 -8.45
C GLY A 30 -2.57 9.21 -8.36
N GLY A 31 -2.32 9.72 -7.16
CA GLY A 31 -1.71 11.04 -6.93
C GLY A 31 -0.23 11.13 -7.30
N GLU A 32 0.28 12.35 -7.44
CA GLU A 32 1.69 12.62 -7.73
C GLU A 32 2.54 12.53 -6.45
N ILE A 33 3.66 11.83 -6.54
CA ILE A 33 4.73 11.84 -5.54
C ILE A 33 5.87 12.69 -6.09
N SER A 34 6.16 13.80 -5.42
CA SER A 34 7.26 14.71 -5.76
C SER A 34 8.27 14.86 -4.62
N GLY A 35 9.51 15.19 -4.98
CA GLY A 35 10.55 15.42 -3.99
C GLY A 35 11.94 15.61 -4.59
N VAL A 36 12.95 15.47 -3.73
CA VAL A 36 14.37 15.60 -4.09
C VAL A 36 15.16 14.46 -3.46
N VAL A 37 15.93 13.73 -4.27
CA VAL A 37 16.96 12.83 -3.78
C VAL A 37 18.23 13.63 -3.51
N LYS A 38 18.64 13.69 -2.24
CA LYS A 38 19.86 14.36 -1.79
C LYS A 38 20.99 13.35 -1.65
N ILE A 39 22.12 13.64 -2.28
CA ILE A 39 23.28 12.75 -2.31
C ILE A 39 24.49 13.50 -1.79
N VAL A 40 25.18 12.92 -0.82
CA VAL A 40 26.40 13.49 -0.25
C VAL A 40 27.55 12.53 -0.51
N GLY A 41 28.56 12.99 -1.26
CA GLY A 41 29.74 12.23 -1.61
C GLY A 41 30.56 11.80 -0.39
N GLY A 42 31.19 10.64 -0.49
CA GLY A 42 31.98 10.03 0.58
C GLY A 42 33.35 10.67 0.80
N LYS A 43 34.30 9.85 1.26
CA LYS A 43 35.71 10.24 1.47
C LYS A 43 36.54 10.21 0.19
N VAL A 44 36.07 9.50 -0.83
CA VAL A 44 36.73 9.32 -2.13
C VAL A 44 35.70 9.52 -3.24
N GLU A 45 36.21 9.74 -4.45
CA GLU A 45 35.40 9.73 -5.67
C GLU A 45 34.72 8.36 -5.85
N GLN A 46 33.44 8.38 -6.21
CA GLN A 46 32.62 7.18 -6.46
C GLN A 46 31.77 7.37 -7.72
N ASN A 47 31.57 6.29 -8.48
CA ASN A 47 30.67 6.29 -9.63
C ASN A 47 29.31 5.76 -9.19
N ILE A 48 28.26 6.51 -9.50
CA ILE A 48 26.86 6.15 -9.30
C ILE A 48 26.32 5.62 -10.63
N ASN A 49 25.76 4.41 -10.61
CA ASN A 49 25.23 3.77 -11.81
C ASN A 49 23.78 4.20 -12.09
N LYS A 50 22.96 4.27 -11.05
CA LYS A 50 21.53 4.62 -11.09
C LYS A 50 21.00 4.92 -9.70
N ILE A 51 19.81 5.51 -9.66
CA ILE A 51 19.00 5.64 -8.45
C ILE A 51 17.62 5.05 -8.76
N ASP A 52 17.19 4.09 -7.96
CA ASP A 52 15.84 3.53 -8.02
C ASP A 52 15.03 4.07 -6.82
N LEU A 53 13.81 4.54 -7.07
CA LEU A 53 12.81 4.85 -6.06
C LEU A 53 11.67 3.84 -6.23
N ASP A 54 11.58 2.88 -5.33
CA ASP A 54 10.53 1.86 -5.37
C ASP A 54 9.47 2.15 -4.31
N VAL A 55 8.21 2.32 -4.70
CA VAL A 55 7.10 2.39 -3.75
C VAL A 55 6.74 0.97 -3.33
N ILE A 56 6.84 0.71 -2.04
CA ILE A 56 6.60 -0.60 -1.42
C ILE A 56 5.44 -0.47 -0.43
N CYS A 57 4.57 -1.48 -0.40
CA CYS A 57 3.59 -1.66 0.69
C CYS A 57 3.80 -3.02 1.37
N ASN A 58 3.19 -3.18 2.55
CA ASN A 58 3.07 -4.48 3.21
C ASN A 58 1.70 -5.12 3.03
N TYR A 59 1.67 -6.44 3.12
CA TYR A 59 0.47 -7.27 3.22
C TYR A 59 0.77 -8.50 4.09
N THR A 60 -0.24 -9.11 4.66
CA THR A 60 -0.15 -10.30 5.52
C THR A 60 -0.54 -11.54 4.72
N VAL A 61 0.03 -12.69 5.09
CA VAL A 61 -0.44 -14.00 4.64
C VAL A 61 -0.42 -14.95 5.81
N GLU A 62 -1.41 -15.83 5.88
CA GLU A 62 -1.36 -16.98 6.77
C GLU A 62 -0.47 -18.06 6.17
N VAL A 63 0.37 -18.68 7.00
CA VAL A 63 1.15 -19.85 6.60
C VAL A 63 1.10 -20.91 7.68
N GLU A 64 0.91 -22.14 7.25
CA GLU A 64 1.07 -23.32 8.11
C GLU A 64 2.56 -23.57 8.35
N ARG A 65 2.91 -23.83 9.60
CA ARG A 65 4.24 -24.29 9.99
C ARG A 65 4.15 -25.30 11.13
N GLU A 66 5.16 -26.15 11.24
CA GLU A 66 5.32 -27.05 12.37
C GLU A 66 6.05 -26.31 13.51
N ASP A 67 5.50 -26.36 14.72
CA ASP A 67 6.16 -25.86 15.93
C ASP A 67 7.34 -26.77 16.36
N SER A 68 8.03 -26.42 17.45
CA SER A 68 9.16 -27.22 17.94
C SER A 68 8.76 -28.60 18.50
N ASP A 69 7.48 -28.80 18.80
CA ASP A 69 6.92 -30.02 19.38
C ASP A 69 6.25 -30.92 18.32
N GLY A 70 6.27 -30.50 17.05
CA GLY A 70 5.70 -31.25 15.94
C GLY A 70 4.23 -30.97 15.66
N ASN A 71 3.65 -29.93 16.25
CA ASN A 71 2.25 -29.55 16.01
C ASN A 71 2.14 -28.55 14.85
N GLU A 72 1.11 -28.71 14.03
CA GLU A 72 0.76 -27.72 13.00
C GLU A 72 0.17 -26.46 13.64
N GLU A 73 0.76 -25.30 13.34
CA GLU A 73 0.23 -23.99 13.71
C GLU A 73 0.13 -23.07 12.47
N THR A 74 -0.88 -22.20 12.48
CA THR A 74 -1.02 -21.13 11.47
C THR A 74 -0.43 -19.84 12.02
N VAL A 75 0.45 -19.20 11.26
CA VAL A 75 1.05 -17.92 11.65
C VAL A 75 0.93 -16.86 10.56
N THR A 76 0.65 -15.64 10.96
CA THR A 76 0.61 -14.47 10.08
C THR A 76 2.04 -14.02 9.74
N LYS A 77 2.35 -13.89 8.45
CA LYS A 77 3.63 -13.36 7.95
C LYS A 77 3.39 -12.08 7.16
N VAL A 78 4.12 -11.03 7.53
CA VAL A 78 4.18 -9.79 6.75
C VAL A 78 5.09 -9.97 5.54
N LYS A 79 4.54 -9.76 4.34
CA LYS A 79 5.24 -9.68 3.06
C LYS A 79 5.26 -8.24 2.56
N LYS A 80 6.05 -8.01 1.52
CA LYS A 80 6.20 -6.72 0.84
C LYS A 80 5.81 -6.87 -0.62
N TYR A 81 5.18 -5.85 -1.17
CA TYR A 81 4.89 -5.75 -2.60
C TYR A 81 5.40 -4.43 -3.16
N LYS A 82 5.91 -4.45 -4.39
CA LYS A 82 6.38 -3.25 -5.09
C LYS A 82 5.27 -2.74 -5.99
N LEU A 83 4.69 -1.60 -5.63
CA LEU A 83 3.59 -0.97 -6.35
C LEU A 83 4.07 -0.25 -7.61
N THR A 84 5.07 0.61 -7.45
CA THR A 84 5.60 1.48 -8.51
C THR A 84 7.12 1.51 -8.43
N SER A 85 7.80 1.63 -9.58
CA SER A 85 9.26 1.80 -9.66
C SER A 85 9.59 2.99 -10.55
N TYR A 86 10.28 3.98 -9.98
CA TYR A 86 10.78 5.15 -10.68
C TYR A 86 12.31 5.11 -10.74
N LYS A 87 12.88 5.35 -11.94
CA LYS A 87 14.33 5.20 -12.17
C LYS A 87 14.93 6.49 -12.66
N ILE A 88 15.87 7.02 -11.89
CA ILE A 88 16.77 8.08 -12.32
C ILE A 88 17.96 7.42 -13.00
N LYS A 89 17.88 7.28 -14.34
CA LYS A 89 18.86 6.54 -15.17
C LYS A 89 20.14 7.32 -15.50
N GLU A 90 20.46 8.34 -14.72
CA GLU A 90 21.66 9.14 -14.93
C GLU A 90 22.83 8.56 -14.15
N ALA A 91 23.84 8.08 -14.88
CA ALA A 91 25.11 7.67 -14.29
C ALA A 91 26.02 8.89 -14.15
N PHE A 92 26.58 9.11 -12.97
CA PHE A 92 27.45 10.24 -12.69
C PHE A 92 28.53 9.88 -11.68
N THR A 93 29.59 10.67 -11.65
CA THR A 93 30.66 10.54 -10.66
C THR A 93 30.43 11.58 -9.56
N ILE A 94 30.36 11.13 -8.31
CA ILE A 94 30.27 12.02 -7.15
C ILE A 94 31.64 12.18 -6.47
N GLN A 95 32.05 13.42 -6.29
CA GLN A 95 33.32 13.80 -5.68
C GLN A 95 33.24 13.77 -4.14
N PRO A 96 34.38 13.69 -3.43
CA PRO A 96 34.38 13.68 -1.97
C PRO A 96 33.66 14.90 -1.38
N LYS A 97 32.66 14.66 -0.51
CA LYS A 97 31.80 15.68 0.13
C LYS A 97 30.97 16.55 -0.81
N GLU A 98 30.94 16.24 -2.11
CA GLU A 98 30.04 16.90 -3.05
C GLU A 98 28.58 16.68 -2.65
N LYS A 99 27.72 17.64 -2.95
CA LYS A 99 26.29 17.56 -2.70
C LYS A 99 25.56 17.69 -4.02
N ILE A 100 24.72 16.72 -4.33
CA ILE A 100 23.88 16.69 -5.54
C ILE A 100 22.45 16.50 -5.08
N ASP A 101 21.56 17.34 -5.60
CA ASP A 101 20.13 17.29 -5.35
C ASP A 101 19.46 16.99 -6.70
N ILE A 102 18.72 15.88 -6.78
CA ILE A 102 18.04 15.44 -8.00
C ILE A 102 16.52 15.46 -7.76
N PRO A 103 15.77 16.36 -8.41
CA PRO A 103 14.32 16.38 -8.29
C PRO A 103 13.69 15.17 -8.97
N PHE A 104 12.57 14.70 -8.43
CA PHE A 104 11.76 13.65 -9.04
C PHE A 104 10.27 13.98 -8.92
N SER A 105 9.49 13.43 -9.85
CA SER A 105 8.04 13.34 -9.77
C SER A 105 7.59 12.07 -10.51
N PHE A 106 6.64 11.34 -9.94
CA PHE A 106 5.95 10.21 -10.58
C PHE A 106 4.61 9.91 -9.90
N GLU A 107 3.71 9.22 -10.59
CA GLU A 107 2.39 8.87 -10.07
C GLU A 107 2.44 7.61 -9.17
N LEU A 108 1.71 7.65 -8.06
CA LEU A 108 1.42 6.48 -7.24
C LEU A 108 0.43 5.55 -7.96
N SER A 109 0.54 4.24 -7.79
CA SER A 109 -0.44 3.29 -8.34
C SER A 109 -1.84 3.59 -7.82
N GLN A 110 -2.85 3.50 -8.70
CA GLN A 110 -4.26 3.57 -8.29
C GLN A 110 -4.69 2.42 -7.38
N ASP A 111 -3.94 1.32 -7.34
CA ASP A 111 -4.18 0.19 -6.42
C ASP A 111 -3.46 0.36 -5.07
N ALA A 112 -2.82 1.51 -4.81
CA ALA A 112 -2.11 1.70 -3.55
C ALA A 112 -3.08 1.59 -2.35
N PRO A 113 -2.76 0.77 -1.33
CA PRO A 113 -3.62 0.65 -0.17
C PRO A 113 -3.56 1.92 0.67
N LEU A 114 -4.69 2.26 1.28
CA LEU A 114 -4.82 3.32 2.26
C LEU A 114 -3.94 3.04 3.48
N SER A 115 -3.37 4.08 4.06
CA SER A 115 -2.53 3.99 5.26
C SER A 115 -3.37 3.98 6.53
N VAL A 116 -4.16 2.92 6.68
CA VAL A 116 -5.05 2.64 7.81
C VAL A 116 -4.56 1.38 8.54
N GLY A 117 -4.64 1.38 9.88
CA GLY A 117 -4.31 0.21 10.68
C GLY A 117 -2.84 -0.21 10.54
N GLN A 118 -2.61 -1.44 10.06
CA GLN A 118 -1.27 -1.99 9.84
C GLN A 118 -0.75 -1.82 8.41
N SER A 119 -1.58 -1.31 7.49
CA SER A 119 -1.22 -1.05 6.11
C SER A 119 -0.29 0.16 6.03
N LYS A 120 0.93 -0.06 5.52
CA LYS A 120 1.97 0.95 5.39
C LYS A 120 2.51 0.95 3.98
N THR A 121 2.70 2.15 3.45
CA THR A 121 3.36 2.39 2.17
C THR A 121 4.59 3.26 2.40
N TRP A 122 5.69 2.98 1.70
CA TRP A 122 6.93 3.76 1.81
C TRP A 122 7.69 3.73 0.49
N ILE A 123 8.57 4.70 0.29
CA ILE A 123 9.56 4.71 -0.78
C ILE A 123 10.84 4.08 -0.25
N ASP A 124 11.35 3.08 -0.97
CA ASP A 124 12.67 2.49 -0.78
C ASP A 124 13.60 3.07 -1.85
N THR A 125 14.51 3.93 -1.42
CA THR A 125 15.50 4.55 -2.29
C THR A 125 16.73 3.65 -2.36
N ASN A 126 17.21 3.32 -3.56
CA ASN A 126 18.45 2.60 -3.77
C ASN A 126 19.42 3.39 -4.64
N LEU A 127 20.55 3.76 -4.08
CA LEU A 127 21.70 4.37 -4.75
C LEU A 127 22.71 3.26 -5.11
N ASP A 128 22.75 2.91 -6.40
CA ASP A 128 23.67 1.89 -6.94
C ASP A 128 25.06 2.48 -7.15
N ILE A 129 26.05 1.98 -6.42
CA ILE A 129 27.43 2.49 -6.46
C ILE A 129 28.36 1.46 -7.09
N GLU A 130 29.04 1.86 -8.17
CA GLU A 130 29.93 0.97 -8.91
C GLU A 130 31.02 0.36 -8.00
N ARG A 131 31.04 -0.98 -7.92
CA ARG A 131 32.03 -1.77 -7.15
C ARG A 131 32.10 -1.39 -5.67
N ALA A 132 31.02 -0.88 -5.10
CA ALA A 132 30.87 -0.61 -3.68
C ALA A 132 29.54 -1.14 -3.16
N LEU A 133 29.37 -1.12 -1.85
CA LEU A 133 28.07 -1.40 -1.25
C LEU A 133 27.09 -0.26 -1.56
N ASP A 134 25.94 -0.62 -2.13
CA ASP A 134 24.82 0.29 -2.36
C ASP A 134 24.36 0.98 -1.07
N LYS A 135 23.71 2.11 -1.24
CA LYS A 135 23.12 2.88 -0.13
C LYS A 135 21.64 2.99 -0.33
N SER A 136 20.91 2.92 0.77
CA SER A 136 19.47 3.02 0.74
C SER A 136 18.95 4.01 1.77
N ASP A 137 17.72 4.43 1.52
CA ASP A 137 16.92 5.27 2.40
C ASP A 137 15.46 4.84 2.34
N LYS A 138 14.69 5.15 3.39
CA LYS A 138 13.28 4.78 3.52
C LYS A 138 12.44 5.93 4.05
N ASP A 139 11.42 6.30 3.28
CA ASP A 139 10.46 7.35 3.63
C ASP A 139 9.04 6.81 3.60
N TYR A 140 8.33 6.92 4.72
CA TYR A 140 6.93 6.51 4.79
C TYR A 140 6.02 7.51 4.09
N LEU A 141 5.05 6.97 3.35
CA LEU A 141 3.94 7.70 2.75
C LEU A 141 2.69 7.43 3.57
N HIS A 142 1.90 8.48 3.79
CA HIS A 142 0.52 8.36 4.26
C HIS A 142 -0.40 8.39 3.04
N VAL A 143 -0.96 7.23 2.71
CA VAL A 143 -1.91 7.11 1.60
C VAL A 143 -3.31 7.38 2.11
N SER A 144 -3.88 8.54 1.77
CA SER A 144 -5.26 8.91 2.12
C SER A 144 -6.24 8.42 1.06
N ALA A 145 -7.53 8.34 1.42
CA ALA A 145 -8.58 7.95 0.48
C ALA A 145 -8.73 9.02 -0.62
N ASN A 146 -8.93 8.59 -1.86
CA ASN A 146 -9.35 9.50 -2.93
C ASN A 146 -10.85 9.85 -2.79
N ASP A 147 -11.35 10.76 -3.62
CA ASP A 147 -12.73 11.28 -3.53
C ASP A 147 -13.81 10.16 -3.50
N LEU A 148 -13.73 9.18 -4.40
CA LEU A 148 -14.71 8.08 -4.45
C LEU A 148 -14.61 7.15 -3.24
N GLN A 149 -13.39 6.86 -2.78
CA GLN A 149 -13.17 6.03 -1.59
C GLN A 149 -13.68 6.74 -0.34
N GLN A 150 -13.41 8.05 -0.21
CA GLN A 150 -13.86 8.86 0.91
C GLN A 150 -15.38 8.97 0.93
N ALA A 151 -16.04 9.15 -0.22
CA ALA A 151 -17.49 9.20 -0.31
C ALA A 151 -18.17 7.91 0.20
N VAL A 152 -17.59 6.74 -0.10
CA VAL A 152 -18.10 5.46 0.42
C VAL A 152 -17.88 5.33 1.93
N ILE A 153 -16.70 5.76 2.42
CA ILE A 153 -16.40 5.77 3.87
C ILE A 153 -17.39 6.67 4.60
N ASP A 154 -17.63 7.88 4.09
CA ASP A 154 -18.53 8.87 4.68
C ASP A 154 -19.98 8.35 4.71
N ALA A 155 -20.46 7.76 3.61
CA ALA A 155 -21.79 7.17 3.54
C ALA A 155 -21.99 6.04 4.57
N LEU A 156 -21.00 5.16 4.75
CA LEU A 156 -21.03 4.15 5.83
C LEU A 156 -21.06 4.82 7.22
N GLU A 157 -20.30 5.90 7.42
CA GLU A 157 -20.29 6.63 8.68
C GLU A 157 -21.62 7.32 9.01
N GLU A 158 -22.33 7.81 7.99
CA GLU A 158 -23.68 8.40 8.09
C GLU A 158 -24.73 7.34 8.45
N LEU A 159 -24.61 6.14 7.89
CA LEU A 159 -25.42 4.97 8.26
C LEU A 159 -25.13 4.42 9.67
N GLY A 160 -24.17 5.02 10.39
CA GLY A 160 -23.87 4.71 11.78
C GLY A 160 -22.77 3.66 11.97
N PHE A 161 -21.99 3.39 10.93
CA PHE A 161 -20.77 2.59 11.04
C PHE A 161 -19.55 3.46 11.40
N ARG A 162 -18.47 2.82 11.83
CA ARG A 162 -17.16 3.44 11.99
C ARG A 162 -16.08 2.47 11.55
N LEU A 163 -15.10 3.00 10.82
CA LEU A 163 -13.90 2.26 10.46
C LEU A 163 -13.16 1.85 11.74
N TYR A 164 -13.03 0.54 11.93
CA TYR A 164 -12.45 -0.07 13.12
C TYR A 164 -11.03 -0.56 12.86
N GLU A 165 -10.84 -1.34 11.79
CA GLU A 165 -9.57 -1.94 11.42
C GLU A 165 -9.40 -1.94 9.89
N ALA A 166 -8.15 -2.04 9.44
CA ALA A 166 -7.85 -2.35 8.05
C ALA A 166 -6.56 -3.17 7.97
N ASP A 167 -6.56 -4.21 7.14
CA ASP A 167 -5.38 -4.99 6.81
C ASP A 167 -5.31 -5.28 5.31
N CYS A 168 -4.09 -5.46 4.83
CA CYS A 168 -3.84 -5.93 3.47
C CYS A 168 -3.67 -7.45 3.51
N GLU A 169 -4.71 -8.21 3.17
CA GLU A 169 -4.70 -9.67 3.23
C GLU A 169 -4.34 -10.32 1.89
N GLY A 170 -3.37 -11.22 1.91
CA GLY A 170 -2.90 -11.91 0.71
C GLY A 170 -3.91 -12.93 0.17
N ILE A 171 -4.09 -12.93 -1.15
CA ILE A 171 -5.07 -13.77 -1.85
C ILE A 171 -4.38 -14.81 -2.74
N GLU A 172 -4.98 -15.99 -2.88
CA GLU A 172 -4.43 -17.08 -3.69
C GLU A 172 -4.62 -16.89 -5.21
N SER A 173 -5.67 -16.17 -5.62
CA SER A 173 -6.07 -16.02 -7.02
C SER A 173 -6.02 -14.55 -7.46
N ALA A 174 -5.08 -14.22 -8.34
CA ALA A 174 -4.94 -12.87 -8.91
C ALA A 174 -5.94 -12.58 -10.05
N SER A 175 -7.05 -13.32 -10.16
CA SER A 175 -8.00 -13.15 -11.27
C SER A 175 -8.93 -11.93 -11.08
N PHE A 176 -9.13 -11.48 -9.84
CA PHE A 176 -10.02 -10.38 -9.46
C PHE A 176 -9.29 -9.12 -8.96
N SER A 177 -8.03 -9.25 -8.53
CA SER A 177 -7.19 -8.14 -8.11
C SER A 177 -5.94 -8.03 -8.98
N ARG A 178 -5.49 -6.79 -9.24
CA ARG A 178 -4.18 -6.53 -9.87
C ARG A 178 -3.02 -6.81 -8.91
N LEU A 179 -3.31 -6.91 -7.62
CA LEU A 179 -2.36 -7.13 -6.54
C LEU A 179 -2.49 -8.55 -5.98
N PRO A 180 -1.43 -9.10 -5.35
CA PRO A 180 -1.48 -10.41 -4.69
C PRO A 180 -2.16 -10.36 -3.31
N PHE A 181 -2.86 -9.26 -3.01
CA PHE A 181 -3.61 -9.01 -1.79
C PHE A 181 -4.77 -8.07 -2.10
N VAL A 182 -5.69 -7.93 -1.16
CA VAL A 182 -6.73 -6.89 -1.11
C VAL A 182 -6.57 -6.12 0.19
N GLN A 183 -7.05 -4.87 0.23
CA GLN A 183 -7.16 -4.16 1.50
C GLN A 183 -8.60 -4.21 1.98
N GLU A 184 -8.77 -4.81 3.15
CA GLU A 184 -10.06 -4.97 3.80
C GLU A 184 -10.21 -3.83 4.80
N LEU A 185 -11.33 -3.12 4.72
CA LEU A 185 -11.68 -2.08 5.67
C LEU A 185 -12.87 -2.60 6.49
N GLU A 186 -12.64 -2.85 7.77
CA GLU A 186 -13.63 -3.39 8.69
C GLU A 186 -14.38 -2.24 9.38
N PHE A 187 -15.69 -2.21 9.19
CA PHE A 187 -16.59 -1.22 9.76
C PHE A 187 -17.48 -1.86 10.82
N LYS A 188 -17.53 -1.25 12.00
CA LYS A 188 -18.43 -1.68 13.09
C LYS A 188 -19.59 -0.72 13.26
N THR A 189 -20.79 -1.27 13.47
CA THR A 189 -21.96 -0.45 13.76
C THR A 189 -21.89 0.10 15.20
N ILE A 190 -22.02 1.41 15.33
CA ILE A 190 -22.07 2.10 16.63
C ILE A 190 -23.43 2.77 16.88
N SER A 191 -24.24 2.95 15.84
CA SER A 191 -25.56 3.58 15.87
C SER A 191 -26.31 3.30 14.56
N GLY A 192 -27.48 3.90 14.37
CA GLY A 192 -28.25 3.78 13.13
C GLY A 192 -29.14 2.52 13.08
N ASP A 193 -29.82 2.34 11.95
CA ASP A 193 -30.83 1.29 11.76
C ASP A 193 -30.25 -0.12 11.71
N PHE A 194 -28.94 -0.24 11.47
CA PHE A 194 -28.21 -1.50 11.42
C PHE A 194 -27.57 -1.90 12.76
N HIS A 195 -27.65 -1.02 13.78
CA HIS A 195 -27.07 -1.32 15.08
C HIS A 195 -27.75 -2.52 15.76
N GLY A 196 -26.93 -3.51 16.13
CA GLY A 196 -27.41 -4.77 16.71
C GLY A 196 -28.04 -5.74 15.70
N LYS A 197 -28.02 -5.40 14.40
CA LYS A 197 -28.41 -6.31 13.30
C LYS A 197 -27.18 -6.92 12.64
N PHE A 198 -26.14 -6.12 12.41
CA PHE A 198 -24.82 -6.57 11.98
C PHE A 198 -23.82 -6.36 13.11
N ASP A 199 -22.84 -7.25 13.24
CA ASP A 199 -21.69 -7.01 14.11
C ASP A 199 -20.64 -6.15 13.38
N GLU A 200 -20.39 -6.45 12.11
CA GLU A 200 -19.44 -5.75 11.24
C GLU A 200 -19.83 -5.86 9.75
N VAL A 201 -19.29 -4.93 8.96
CA VAL A 201 -19.31 -4.92 7.50
C VAL A 201 -17.87 -4.69 7.03
N GLU A 202 -17.38 -5.53 6.15
CA GLU A 202 -16.07 -5.38 5.52
C GLU A 202 -16.26 -4.85 4.10
N VAL A 203 -15.39 -3.93 3.68
CA VAL A 203 -15.39 -3.45 2.29
C VAL A 203 -14.00 -3.54 1.67
N VAL A 204 -13.98 -3.86 0.38
CA VAL A 204 -12.77 -3.82 -0.46
C VAL A 204 -13.00 -2.90 -1.64
N PHE A 205 -12.01 -2.05 -1.86
CA PHE A 205 -11.96 -1.11 -2.97
C PHE A 205 -11.12 -1.64 -4.13
N PHE A 206 -11.70 -1.61 -5.32
CA PHE A 206 -11.02 -1.92 -6.57
C PHE A 206 -11.08 -0.72 -7.52
N ALA A 207 -9.93 -0.13 -7.81
CA ALA A 207 -9.85 0.94 -8.79
C ALA A 207 -10.15 0.42 -10.21
N ARG A 208 -11.03 1.13 -10.93
CA ARG A 208 -11.49 0.84 -12.30
C ARG A 208 -11.46 2.09 -13.18
N GLY A 209 -10.30 2.73 -13.27
CA GLY A 209 -10.16 4.00 -14.01
C GLY A 209 -10.84 5.12 -13.24
N GLU A 210 -11.89 5.72 -13.82
CA GLU A 210 -12.70 6.78 -13.19
C GLU A 210 -13.81 6.23 -12.29
N GLN A 211 -13.88 4.90 -12.13
CA GLN A 211 -14.88 4.22 -11.31
C GLN A 211 -14.21 3.52 -10.14
N LEU A 212 -14.96 3.38 -9.05
CA LEU A 212 -14.60 2.58 -7.90
C LEU A 212 -15.56 1.39 -7.79
N GLU A 213 -15.03 0.18 -7.93
CA GLU A 213 -15.79 -1.02 -7.58
C GLU A 213 -15.60 -1.30 -6.09
N VAL A 214 -16.71 -1.36 -5.37
CA VAL A 214 -16.79 -1.65 -3.94
C VAL A 214 -17.42 -3.02 -3.76
N VAL A 215 -16.74 -3.90 -3.04
CA VAL A 215 -17.24 -5.21 -2.68
C VAL A 215 -17.49 -5.22 -1.19
N PHE A 216 -18.69 -5.64 -0.79
CA PHE A 216 -19.11 -5.74 0.60
C PHE A 216 -19.11 -7.20 1.06
N GLU A 217 -18.71 -7.41 2.30
CA GLU A 217 -18.96 -8.65 3.04
C GLU A 217 -19.68 -8.31 4.34
N ILE A 218 -20.77 -9.03 4.59
CA ILE A 218 -21.75 -8.68 5.63
C ILE A 218 -21.96 -9.89 6.55
N ASP A 219 -21.64 -9.72 7.85
CA ASP A 219 -21.90 -10.66 8.96
C ASP A 219 -21.51 -12.14 8.73
N ARG A 220 -20.33 -12.42 8.16
CA ARG A 220 -19.81 -13.79 8.01
C ARG A 220 -18.83 -14.19 9.11
N LYS A 221 -19.39 -14.59 10.24
CA LYS A 221 -18.68 -15.03 11.48
C LYS A 221 -17.71 -16.22 11.40
N SER A 222 -17.28 -16.72 10.23
CA SER A 222 -16.48 -17.96 10.23
C SER A 222 -15.39 -18.15 9.18
N LYS A 223 -15.19 -17.24 8.19
CA LYS A 223 -14.17 -17.47 7.15
C LYS A 223 -13.36 -16.25 6.70
N GLY A 224 -13.66 -15.04 7.19
CA GLY A 224 -13.06 -13.79 6.68
C GLY A 224 -13.33 -13.58 5.18
N LEU A 225 -12.91 -12.43 4.66
CA LEU A 225 -13.13 -12.08 3.27
C LEU A 225 -12.34 -12.96 2.28
N MET A 226 -11.24 -13.58 2.70
CA MET A 226 -10.54 -14.60 1.91
C MET A 226 -11.45 -15.81 1.59
N GLY A 227 -12.29 -16.21 2.56
CA GLY A 227 -13.33 -17.21 2.37
C GLY A 227 -14.48 -16.72 1.49
N PHE A 228 -14.86 -15.45 1.62
CA PHE A 228 -15.84 -14.79 0.76
C PHE A 228 -15.41 -14.82 -0.70
N PHE A 229 -14.23 -14.33 -1.07
CA PHE A 229 -13.79 -14.29 -2.46
C PHE A 229 -13.76 -15.67 -3.12
N LYS A 230 -13.42 -16.72 -2.35
CA LYS A 230 -13.46 -18.10 -2.85
C LYS A 230 -14.88 -18.58 -3.17
N GLU A 231 -15.86 -18.18 -2.36
CA GLU A 231 -17.27 -18.53 -2.55
C GLU A 231 -17.95 -17.64 -3.59
N ALA A 232 -17.57 -16.37 -3.63
CA ALA A 232 -18.07 -15.37 -4.55
C ALA A 232 -17.72 -15.80 -6.00
N MET A 233 -16.48 -16.22 -6.25
CA MET A 233 -16.07 -16.77 -7.56
C MET A 233 -16.96 -17.93 -8.09
N ASP A 234 -17.69 -18.63 -7.21
CA ASP A 234 -18.54 -19.78 -7.53
C ASP A 234 -20.06 -19.45 -7.59
N LEU A 235 -20.49 -18.23 -7.24
CA LEU A 235 -21.91 -17.85 -7.13
C LEU A 235 -22.31 -16.66 -8.03
N ASP A 236 -23.62 -16.44 -8.21
CA ASP A 236 -24.20 -15.32 -8.95
C ASP A 236 -24.17 -14.05 -8.08
N GLU A 237 -23.07 -13.30 -8.16
CA GLU A 237 -22.55 -12.29 -7.20
C GLU A 237 -23.15 -10.86 -7.32
N SER A 238 -24.42 -10.67 -7.68
CA SER A 238 -24.95 -9.30 -7.92
C SER A 238 -25.26 -8.50 -6.65
N ASN A 239 -25.41 -9.12 -5.48
CA ASN A 239 -26.10 -8.48 -4.35
C ASN A 239 -25.20 -7.77 -3.32
N ALA A 240 -23.87 -7.87 -3.42
CA ALA A 240 -22.95 -7.25 -2.46
C ALA A 240 -21.82 -6.47 -3.17
N ARG A 241 -22.14 -5.88 -4.32
CA ARG A 241 -21.20 -5.08 -5.12
C ARG A 241 -21.84 -3.76 -5.53
N LEU A 242 -21.06 -2.71 -5.50
CA LEU A 242 -21.43 -1.38 -5.95
C LEU A 242 -20.35 -0.85 -6.89
N VAL A 243 -20.74 -0.24 -8.00
CA VAL A 243 -19.80 0.54 -8.83
C VAL A 243 -20.16 2.00 -8.66
N VAL A 244 -19.21 2.78 -8.19
CA VAL A 244 -19.36 4.19 -7.83
C VAL A 244 -18.64 5.05 -8.83
N THR A 245 -19.31 6.09 -9.28
CA THR A 245 -18.78 7.20 -10.06
C THR A 245 -19.05 8.52 -9.34
N GLU A 246 -18.49 9.63 -9.82
CA GLU A 246 -18.76 10.95 -9.25
C GLU A 246 -20.26 11.31 -9.28
N ASP A 247 -21.01 10.84 -10.28
CA ASP A 247 -22.45 11.11 -10.42
C ASP A 247 -23.30 10.39 -9.35
N ASP A 248 -22.75 9.34 -8.71
CA ASP A 248 -23.47 8.52 -7.74
C ASP A 248 -23.31 9.03 -6.29
N ILE A 249 -22.38 9.98 -6.04
CA ILE A 249 -21.97 10.39 -4.69
C ILE A 249 -23.16 10.85 -3.83
N ASP A 250 -24.07 11.63 -4.40
CA ASP A 250 -25.22 12.19 -3.67
C ASP A 250 -26.24 11.11 -3.24
N ASP A 251 -26.25 9.95 -3.91
CA ASP A 251 -27.19 8.84 -3.68
C ASP A 251 -26.49 7.62 -3.03
N LEU A 252 -25.23 7.76 -2.59
CA LEU A 252 -24.44 6.64 -2.03
C LEU A 252 -25.00 6.09 -0.73
N GLU A 253 -25.47 6.96 0.19
CA GLU A 253 -26.04 6.53 1.47
C GLU A 253 -27.22 5.58 1.23
N ASP A 254 -28.16 5.97 0.37
CA ASP A 254 -29.34 5.18 0.00
C ASP A 254 -28.93 3.87 -0.72
N SER A 255 -27.98 3.95 -1.65
CA SER A 255 -27.48 2.78 -2.39
C SER A 255 -26.85 1.73 -1.47
N ILE A 256 -26.03 2.18 -0.51
CA ILE A 256 -25.40 1.31 0.49
C ILE A 256 -26.46 0.78 1.47
N TYR A 257 -27.42 1.62 1.89
CA TYR A 257 -28.53 1.18 2.73
C TYR A 257 -29.30 0.02 2.08
N GLU A 258 -29.66 0.13 0.80
CA GLU A 258 -30.38 -0.93 0.08
C GLU A 258 -29.54 -2.23 -0.02
N ILE A 259 -28.23 -2.13 -0.25
CA ILE A 259 -27.34 -3.30 -0.25
C ILE A 259 -27.35 -3.97 1.14
N LEU A 260 -27.18 -3.19 2.21
CA LEU A 260 -27.17 -3.72 3.57
C LEU A 260 -28.54 -4.32 3.97
N GLU A 261 -29.65 -3.68 3.61
CA GLU A 261 -30.99 -4.19 3.89
C GLU A 261 -31.29 -5.50 3.15
N ASN A 262 -30.87 -5.64 1.90
CA ASN A 262 -31.08 -6.84 1.10
C ASN A 262 -30.25 -8.06 1.54
N ASN A 263 -29.20 -7.84 2.35
CA ASN A 263 -28.30 -8.89 2.84
C ASN A 263 -28.46 -9.17 4.35
N MET A 264 -29.55 -8.68 4.95
CA MET A 264 -29.95 -8.93 6.34
C MET A 264 -30.65 -10.27 6.56
#